data_AF-A0A0E9UQK3-F1
#
_entry.id   AF-A0A0E9UQK3-F1
#
_cell.length_a   1.000
_cell.length_b   1.000
_cell.length_c   1.000
_cell.angle_alpha   90.00
_cell.angle_beta   90.00
_cell.angle_gamma   90.00
#
_symmetry.space_group_name_H-M   'P 1'
#
loop_
_entity.id
_entity.type
_entity.pdbx_description
1 polymer ?
#
loop_
_entity_poly.entity_id
_entity_poly.type
_entity_poly.pdbx_seq_one_letter_code
_entity_poly.pdbx_strand_id
1 'polypeptide(L)' 'MRYKGWGNIVPLNMPRTASNDTTLGGHFLPKGTAIMTNLTSVLFDKTVWQTPDTFNPGHFWILMESL' A
#
# COMPACT_ATOMS: atom_id res chain seq x y z
N MET A 1 17.96 5.40 16.93
CA MET A 1 17.92 5.11 15.48
C MET A 1 16.70 4.23 15.21
N ARG A 2 15.75 4.67 14.36
CA ARG A 2 14.58 3.86 13.97
C ARG A 2 14.76 3.39 12.53
N TYR A 3 14.73 2.08 12.30
CA TYR A 3 14.97 1.44 11.01
C TYR A 3 13.71 1.51 10.13
N LYS A 4 13.48 2.67 9.51
CA LYS A 4 12.39 2.85 8.55
C LYS A 4 12.87 2.33 7.18
N GLY A 5 12.46 1.14 6.75
CA GLY A 5 12.65 0.72 5.35
C GLY A 5 13.07 -0.72 5.03
N TRP A 6 13.11 -1.67 5.96
CA TRP A 6 13.62 -3.04 5.68
C TRP A 6 12.77 -3.90 4.72
N GLY A 7 11.78 -3.32 4.02
CA GLY A 7 11.00 -4.04 2.99
C GLY A 7 10.33 -3.15 1.94
N ASN A 8 10.35 -1.82 2.08
CA ASN A 8 9.75 -0.89 1.10
C ASN A 8 10.74 -0.56 -0.03
N ILE A 9 11.12 -1.58 -0.80
CA ILE A 9 12.17 -1.50 -1.83
C ILE A 9 11.66 -0.74 -3.07
N VAL A 10 10.36 -0.80 -3.33
CA VAL A 10 9.71 -0.15 -4.48
C VAL A 10 8.55 0.71 -3.95
N PRO A 11 8.81 1.93 -3.46
CA PRO A 11 7.81 2.76 -2.78
C PRO A 11 6.66 3.22 -3.69
N LEU A 12 6.95 3.34 -4.99
CA LEU A 12 5.99 3.60 -6.05
C LEU A 12 6.05 2.39 -6.98
N ASN A 13 4.98 1.58 -6.96
CA ASN A 13 4.91 0.37 -7.76
C ASN A 13 5.05 0.67 -9.27
N MET A 14 5.25 -0.35 -10.10
CA MET A 14 5.23 -0.17 -11.55
C MET A 14 3.87 0.42 -12.00
N PRO A 15 3.89 1.37 -12.95
CA PRO A 15 2.67 1.93 -13.51
C PRO A 15 1.74 0.83 -14.05
N ARG A 16 0.48 0.90 -13.64
CA ARG A 16 -0.61 0.05 -14.14
C ARG A 16 -1.51 0.91 -14.99
N THR A 17 -2.09 0.35 -16.04
CA THR A 17 -2.98 1.10 -16.92
C THR A 17 -4.42 0.63 -16.75
N ALA A 18 -5.36 1.57 -16.63
CA ALA A 18 -6.79 1.26 -16.64
C ALA A 18 -7.18 0.60 -17.96
N SER A 19 -7.62 -0.66 -17.90
CA SER A 19 -7.98 -1.44 -19.11
C SER A 19 -9.30 -1.00 -19.73
N ASN A 20 -10.20 -0.41 -18.93
CA ASN A 20 -11.48 0.14 -19.31
C ASN A 20 -11.77 1.39 -18.46
N ASP A 21 -12.77 2.17 -18.87
CA ASP A 21 -13.31 3.26 -18.06
C ASP A 21 -13.80 2.70 -16.72
N THR A 22 -13.35 3.30 -15.63
CA THR A 22 -13.65 2.79 -14.28
C THR A 22 -13.75 3.94 -13.28
N THR A 23 -14.26 3.65 -12.08
CA THR A 23 -14.26 4.59 -10.96
C THR A 23 -13.42 4.01 -9.83
N LEU A 24 -12.47 4.79 -9.32
CA LEU A 24 -11.58 4.40 -8.22
C LEU A 24 -11.58 5.52 -7.17
N GLY A 25 -11.88 5.18 -5.91
CA GLY A 25 -11.87 6.16 -4.80
C GLY A 25 -12.82 7.34 -5.00
N GLY A 26 -13.90 7.16 -5.76
CA GLY A 26 -14.83 8.24 -6.12
C GLY A 26 -14.38 9.11 -7.31
N HIS A 27 -13.28 8.76 -7.98
CA HIS A 27 -12.79 9.46 -9.17
C HIS A 27 -13.01 8.61 -10.43
N PHE A 28 -13.53 9.24 -11.49
CA PHE A 28 -13.66 8.60 -12.79
C PHE A 28 -12.31 8.57 -13.50
N LEU A 29 -11.93 7.39 -13.99
CA LEU A 29 -10.68 7.11 -14.68
C LEU A 29 -10.99 6.55 -16.08
N PRO A 30 -10.67 7.30 -17.15
CA PRO A 30 -10.77 6.79 -18.51
C PRO A 30 -9.82 5.61 -18.76
N LYS A 31 -10.18 4.76 -19.71
CA LYS A 31 -9.31 3.72 -20.29
C LYS A 31 -8.00 4.35 -20.77
N GLY A 32 -6.88 3.67 -20.46
CA GLY A 32 -5.55 4.16 -20.80
C GLY A 32 -4.90 5.03 -19.71
N THR A 33 -5.63 5.39 -18.65
CA THR A 33 -5.04 6.16 -17.54
C THR A 33 -3.98 5.33 -16.82
N ALA A 34 -2.76 5.88 -16.70
CA ALA A 34 -1.69 5.30 -15.91
C ALA A 34 -1.91 5.59 -14.42
N ILE A 35 -1.80 4.56 -13.60
CA ILE A 35 -2.04 4.57 -12.17
C ILE A 35 -0.77 4.04 -11.50
N MET A 36 -0.22 4.81 -10.56
CA MET A 36 0.88 4.39 -9.71
C MET A 36 0.40 4.30 -8.27
N THR A 37 0.65 3.16 -7.62
CA THR A 37 0.28 2.95 -6.22
C THR A 37 1.42 3.39 -5.31
N ASN A 38 1.09 4.23 -4.31
CA ASN A 38 2.01 4.56 -3.23
C ASN A 38 2.01 3.42 -2.20
N LEU A 39 2.99 2.53 -2.29
CA LEU A 39 3.14 1.41 -1.36
C LEU A 39 3.58 1.90 0.02
N THR A 40 4.32 3.01 0.09
CA THR A 40 4.74 3.62 1.36
C THR A 40 3.56 4.03 2.22
N SER A 41 2.51 4.62 1.62
CA SER A 41 1.33 5.03 2.42
C SER A 41 0.62 3.84 3.04
N VAL A 42 0.56 2.70 2.33
CA VAL A 42 -0.09 1.47 2.81
C VAL A 42 0.76 0.75 3.85
N LEU A 43 2.05 0.57 3.57
CA LEU A 43 2.97 -0.15 4.46
C LEU A 43 3.21 0.56 5.80
N PHE A 44 3.00 1.88 5.85
CA PHE A 44 3.21 2.68 7.06
C PHE A 44 1.92 3.31 7.60
N ASP A 45 0.75 2.81 7.20
CA ASP A 45 -0.53 3.30 7.69
C ASP A 45 -0.70 3.00 9.20
N LYS A 46 -0.80 4.07 10.01
CA LYS A 46 -0.95 3.98 11.47
C LYS A 46 -2.35 3.52 11.91
N THR A 47 -3.33 3.54 11.02
CA THR A 47 -4.68 3.05 11.30
C THR A 47 -4.76 1.53 11.21
N VAL A 48 -3.90 0.93 10.38
CA VAL A 48 -3.82 -0.53 10.17
C VAL A 48 -2.75 -1.15 11.05
N TRP A 49 -1.60 -0.49 11.19
CA TRP A 49 -0.44 -1.04 11.90
C TRP A 49 -0.19 -0.31 13.21
N GLN A 50 -0.05 -1.04 14.33
CA GLN A 50 0.24 -0.46 15.64
C GLN A 50 1.66 0.13 15.74
N THR A 51 2.63 -0.45 15.02
CA THR A 51 4.05 -0.03 15.06
C THR A 51 4.67 0.06 13.66
N PRO A 52 4.15 0.89 12.75
CA PRO A 52 4.50 0.86 11.33
C PRO A 52 5.98 1.20 11.07
N ASP A 53 6.59 2.02 11.91
CA ASP A 53 7.99 2.43 11.77
C ASP A 53 8.99 1.44 12.40
N THR A 54 8.55 0.27 12.84
CA THR A 54 9.39 -0.71 13.55
C THR A 54 9.07 -2.11 13.07
N PHE A 55 10.10 -2.91 12.80
CA PHE A 55 9.91 -4.31 12.45
C PHE A 55 9.24 -5.05 13.62
N ASN A 56 8.03 -5.54 13.37
CA ASN A 56 7.23 -6.26 14.33
C ASN A 56 6.62 -7.49 13.64
N PRO A 57 7.17 -8.70 13.87
CA PRO A 57 6.64 -9.93 13.27
C PRO A 57 5.15 -10.19 13.57
N GLY A 58 4.64 -9.68 14.69
CA GLY A 58 3.24 -9.84 15.10
C GLY A 58 2.23 -9.17 14.16
N HIS A 59 2.67 -8.23 13.31
CA HIS A 59 1.83 -7.63 12.26
C HIS A 59 1.23 -8.68 11.31
N PHE A 60 1.95 -9.77 11.04
CA PHE A 60 1.46 -10.84 10.16
C PHE A 60 0.54 -11.83 10.86
N TRP A 61 0.59 -11.90 12.20
CA TRP A 61 -0.19 -12.85 12.99
C TRP A 61 -1.62 -12.35 13.24
N ILE A 62 -1.78 -11.04 13.50
CA ILE A 62 -3.09 -10.40 13.72
C ILE A 62 -4.00 -10.49 12.49
N LEU A 63 -3.44 -10.44 11.28
CA LEU A 63 -4.22 -10.51 10.04
C LEU A 63 -4.76 -11.91 9.73
N MET A 64 -4.20 -12.98 10.32
CA MET A 64 -4.68 -14.35 10.11
C MET A 64 -5.86 -14.74 11.03
N GLU A 65 -6.11 -13.99 12.12
CA GLU A 65 -7.27 -14.21 12.99
C GLU A 65 -8.49 -13.36 12.61
N SER A 66 -8.33 -12.35 11.74
CA SER A 66 -9.40 -11.45 11.29
C SER A 66 -10.00 -11.79 9.92
N LEU A 67 -9.62 -12.94 9.33
CA LEU A 67 -10.15 -13.50 8.08
C LEU A 67 -10.84 -14.83 8.35
#